data_AF-F2UKY7-F1
#
_entry.id   AF-F2UKY7-F1
#
_cell.length_a   1.000
_cell.length_b   1.000
_cell.length_c   1.000
_cell.angle_alpha   90.00
_cell.angle_beta   90.00
_cell.angle_gamma   90.00
#
_symmetry.space_group_name_H-M   'P 1'
#
loop_
_entity.id
_entity.type
_entity.pdbx_description
1 polymer ?
#
loop_
_entity_poly.entity_id
_entity_poly.type
_entity_poly.pdbx_seq_one_letter_code
_entity_poly.pdbx_strand_id
1 'polypeptide(L)'
;MMMTRNKHLVAAGGAVAVAVLLMAMMACADYPPAPNSGGAKCSINAECGIPAANCQSLRDKCASLTGSCKNSTCVCAANMYGCPNCHAKAVLDRDPDDPTQFRYSTKLPMYDGSGRYIDVCSVPHGGSKCKADEDCGGMGGLCLDQHCVCPDGYLCGDCRLMLNDFLYGLNCTFPSGGGSCKTDADCHDGTCLHAAGQRAFCQCNPLFACKHCTASVLDLVHGRATCH
;
A
#
# COMPACT_ATOMS: atom_id res chain seq x y z
N MET A 1 -42.16 -61.14 46.26
CA MET A 1 -43.52 -60.91 46.76
C MET A 1 -43.76 -59.41 46.85
N MET A 2 -44.79 -58.95 46.14
CA MET A 2 -45.78 -57.93 46.54
C MET A 2 -45.26 -56.65 47.23
N MET A 3 -45.29 -55.50 46.55
CA MET A 3 -46.45 -54.64 46.20
C MET A 3 -46.66 -53.51 47.22
N THR A 4 -46.64 -52.27 46.66
CA THR A 4 -47.51 -51.10 46.95
C THR A 4 -47.39 -50.44 48.34
N ARG A 5 -47.58 -49.13 48.56
CA ARG A 5 -48.07 -47.94 47.82
C ARG A 5 -47.64 -46.74 48.73
N ASN A 6 -47.05 -45.65 48.23
CA ASN A 6 -47.66 -44.49 47.57
C ASN A 6 -48.01 -43.33 48.52
N LYS A 7 -47.91 -42.10 47.98
CA LYS A 7 -48.41 -40.77 48.46
C LYS A 7 -47.41 -39.95 49.29
N HIS A 8 -47.17 -38.66 49.09
CA HIS A 8 -47.73 -37.60 48.22
C HIS A 8 -46.89 -36.30 48.42
N LEU A 9 -46.88 -35.40 47.42
CA LEU A 9 -46.83 -33.92 47.52
C LEU A 9 -45.48 -33.29 48.02
N VAL A 10 -44.93 -32.15 47.56
CA VAL A 10 -45.36 -30.96 46.78
C VAL A 10 -44.13 -30.37 46.07
N ALA A 11 -44.38 -29.71 44.94
CA ALA A 11 -43.45 -28.93 44.12
C ALA A 11 -42.96 -27.61 44.76
N ALA A 12 -41.71 -27.25 44.47
CA ALA A 12 -41.26 -25.86 44.33
C ALA A 12 -39.99 -25.94 43.47
N GLY A 13 -40.01 -25.53 42.20
CA GLY A 13 -40.10 -24.11 41.85
C GLY A 13 -38.69 -23.50 41.85
N GLY A 14 -37.74 -24.12 41.15
CA GLY A 14 -36.40 -23.57 40.93
C GLY A 14 -36.28 -23.06 39.51
N ALA A 15 -36.22 -21.74 39.37
CA ALA A 15 -36.16 -21.03 38.10
C ALA A 15 -35.04 -21.56 37.19
N VAL A 16 -35.42 -22.01 35.99
CA VAL A 16 -34.48 -22.17 34.88
C VAL A 16 -34.11 -20.76 34.44
N ALA A 17 -32.92 -20.29 34.85
CA ALA A 17 -32.31 -19.10 34.30
C ALA A 17 -32.07 -19.36 32.81
N VAL A 18 -32.91 -18.75 31.97
CA VAL A 18 -32.69 -18.66 30.53
C VAL A 18 -31.41 -17.85 30.35
N ALA A 19 -30.30 -18.54 30.06
CA ALA A 19 -29.09 -17.92 29.56
C ALA A 19 -29.42 -17.35 28.17
N VAL A 20 -29.87 -16.09 28.15
CA VAL A 20 -29.89 -15.30 26.93
C VAL A 20 -28.43 -15.12 26.54
N LEU A 21 -27.96 -15.95 25.60
CA LEU A 21 -26.75 -15.64 24.84
C LEU A 21 -26.96 -14.25 24.23
N LEU A 22 -26.31 -13.24 24.81
CA LEU A 22 -26.00 -12.03 24.09
C LEU A 22 -25.12 -12.45 22.91
N MET A 23 -25.74 -12.66 21.75
CA MET A 23 -25.06 -12.43 20.49
C MET A 23 -24.67 -10.95 20.50
N ALA A 24 -23.44 -10.68 20.93
CA ALA A 24 -22.79 -9.42 20.62
C ALA A 24 -22.71 -9.37 19.10
N MET A 25 -23.73 -8.76 18.49
CA MET A 25 -23.58 -8.14 17.19
C MET A 25 -22.44 -7.14 17.39
N MET A 26 -21.22 -7.54 17.06
CA MET A 26 -20.20 -6.60 16.66
C MET A 26 -20.79 -5.91 15.43
N ALA A 27 -21.55 -4.85 15.67
CA ALA A 27 -21.70 -3.79 14.69
C ALA A 27 -20.27 -3.53 14.22
N CYS A 28 -20.01 -3.78 12.93
CA CYS A 28 -18.81 -3.28 12.31
C CYS A 28 -18.82 -1.78 12.60
N ALA A 29 -18.07 -1.36 13.62
CA ALA A 29 -17.88 0.05 13.86
C ALA A 29 -17.26 0.55 12.56
N ASP A 30 -18.01 1.36 11.81
CA ASP A 30 -17.46 2.10 10.69
C ASP A 30 -16.36 2.97 11.30
N TYR A 31 -15.14 2.45 11.29
CA TYR A 31 -13.98 3.17 11.77
C TYR A 31 -13.93 4.49 11.02
N PRO A 32 -13.63 5.62 11.69
CA PRO A 32 -13.58 6.92 11.03
C PRO A 32 -12.57 6.86 9.87
N PRO A 33 -12.72 7.68 8.81
CA PRO A 33 -11.71 7.77 7.77
C PRO A 33 -10.31 8.02 8.37
N ALA A 34 -9.28 7.38 7.80
CA ALA A 34 -7.90 7.66 8.19
C ALA A 34 -7.66 9.18 8.15
N PRO A 35 -7.13 9.80 9.23
CA PRO A 35 -6.93 11.23 9.29
C PRO A 35 -5.98 11.65 8.17
N ASN A 36 -6.28 12.79 7.53
CA ASN A 36 -5.55 13.31 6.37
C ASN A 36 -5.62 12.41 5.11
N SER A 37 -6.63 11.54 5.00
CA SER A 37 -6.95 10.84 3.76
C SER A 37 -7.61 11.79 2.76
N GLY A 38 -7.12 11.83 1.52
CA GLY A 38 -7.68 12.69 0.48
C GLY A 38 -7.24 14.14 0.60
N GLY A 39 -7.68 14.98 -0.34
CA GLY A 39 -7.34 16.41 -0.35
C GLY A 39 -6.21 16.80 -1.31
N ALA A 40 -5.46 15.86 -1.88
CA ALA A 40 -4.52 16.16 -2.96
C ALA A 40 -5.26 16.70 -4.18
N LYS A 41 -4.65 17.63 -4.91
CA LYS A 41 -5.18 18.09 -6.19
C LYS A 41 -5.11 16.98 -7.22
N CYS A 42 -6.09 16.94 -8.09
CA CYS A 42 -6.13 15.99 -9.20
C CYS A 42 -6.85 16.55 -10.42
N SER A 43 -6.55 16.00 -11.59
CA SER A 43 -7.27 16.17 -12.85
C SER A 43 -7.97 14.88 -13.30
N ILE A 44 -7.43 13.71 -12.93
CA ILE A 44 -7.97 12.39 -13.30
C ILE A 44 -8.01 11.45 -12.09
N ASN A 45 -8.86 10.41 -12.16
CA ASN A 45 -8.99 9.45 -11.06
C ASN A 45 -7.68 8.73 -10.72
N ALA A 46 -6.85 8.46 -11.74
CA ALA A 46 -5.58 7.75 -11.61
C ALA A 46 -4.61 8.39 -10.59
N GLU A 47 -4.66 9.71 -10.44
CA GLU A 47 -3.80 10.45 -9.51
C GLU A 47 -4.22 10.25 -8.04
N CYS A 48 -5.46 9.81 -7.81
CA CYS A 48 -6.04 9.58 -6.51
C CYS A 48 -5.87 8.13 -6.08
N GLY A 49 -4.64 7.63 -6.11
CA GLY A 49 -4.24 6.42 -5.42
C GLY A 49 -3.59 5.39 -6.34
N ILE A 50 -4.01 4.13 -6.22
CA ILE A 50 -3.46 3.03 -7.01
C ILE A 50 -4.22 2.93 -8.34
N PRO A 51 -3.56 3.07 -9.51
CA PRO A 51 -4.21 2.94 -10.80
C PRO A 51 -4.73 1.51 -11.00
N ALA A 52 -5.93 1.38 -11.57
CA ALA A 52 -6.48 0.09 -11.94
C ALA A 52 -5.77 -0.53 -13.16
N ALA A 53 -5.92 -1.84 -13.37
CA ALA A 53 -5.28 -2.53 -14.49
C ALA A 53 -5.71 -2.01 -15.88
N ASN A 54 -6.86 -1.34 -15.99
CA ASN A 54 -7.36 -0.79 -17.24
C ASN A 54 -6.63 0.49 -17.70
N CYS A 55 -5.73 1.05 -16.87
CA CYS A 55 -5.12 2.35 -17.11
C CYS A 55 -4.17 2.39 -18.32
N GLN A 56 -3.53 1.27 -18.65
CA GLN A 56 -2.74 1.13 -19.87
C GLN A 56 -3.59 1.36 -21.13
N SER A 57 -4.80 0.83 -21.17
CA SER A 57 -5.69 0.94 -22.34
C SER A 57 -6.53 2.21 -22.32
N LEU A 58 -6.99 2.65 -21.15
CA LEU A 58 -7.95 3.74 -21.02
C LEU A 58 -7.30 5.10 -20.74
N ARG A 59 -6.01 5.13 -20.39
CA ARG A 59 -5.20 6.35 -20.18
C ARG A 59 -5.93 7.38 -19.31
N ASP A 60 -6.40 8.50 -19.88
CA ASP A 60 -7.07 9.58 -19.14
C ASP A 60 -8.42 9.17 -18.52
N LYS A 61 -9.00 8.04 -18.96
CA LYS A 61 -10.19 7.41 -18.34
C LYS A 61 -9.83 6.31 -17.34
N CYS A 62 -8.57 6.18 -16.99
CA CYS A 62 -8.07 5.28 -15.96
C CYS A 62 -8.84 5.47 -14.65
N ALA A 63 -9.27 4.35 -14.06
CA ALA A 63 -9.84 4.34 -12.73
C ALA A 63 -8.73 4.23 -11.69
N SER A 64 -8.97 4.73 -10.47
CA SER A 64 -8.18 4.36 -9.30
C SER A 64 -8.96 3.34 -8.47
N LEU A 65 -8.23 2.41 -7.87
CA LEU A 65 -8.77 1.39 -6.97
C LEU A 65 -9.01 1.94 -5.56
N THR A 66 -8.31 3.00 -5.17
CA THR A 66 -8.25 3.46 -3.77
C THR A 66 -8.77 4.87 -3.58
N GLY A 67 -9.12 5.57 -4.66
CA GLY A 67 -9.72 6.89 -4.61
C GLY A 67 -10.32 7.36 -5.93
N SER A 68 -10.82 8.59 -5.92
CA SER A 68 -11.44 9.23 -7.08
C SER A 68 -11.17 10.73 -7.07
N CYS A 69 -11.07 11.32 -8.25
CA CYS A 69 -10.93 12.76 -8.39
C CYS A 69 -12.32 13.41 -8.44
N LYS A 70 -12.69 14.13 -7.38
CA LYS A 70 -13.96 14.83 -7.25
C LYS A 70 -13.71 16.31 -7.01
N ASN A 71 -14.24 17.18 -7.88
CA ASN A 71 -14.03 18.62 -7.79
C ASN A 71 -12.52 18.98 -7.68
N SER A 72 -11.70 18.39 -8.54
CA SER A 72 -10.24 18.56 -8.59
C SER A 72 -9.49 18.20 -7.30
N THR A 73 -10.12 17.38 -6.45
CA THR A 73 -9.56 16.93 -5.18
C THR A 73 -9.74 15.43 -5.01
N CYS A 74 -8.74 14.74 -4.48
CA CYS A 74 -8.81 13.31 -4.22
C CYS A 74 -9.73 12.99 -3.05
N VAL A 75 -10.60 12.00 -3.26
CA VAL A 75 -11.49 11.41 -2.25
C VAL A 75 -11.23 9.92 -2.21
N CYS A 76 -10.79 9.42 -1.05
CA CYS A 76 -10.43 8.01 -0.89
C CYS A 76 -11.66 7.10 -0.86
N ALA A 77 -11.52 5.90 -1.43
CA ALA A 77 -12.63 4.96 -1.64
C ALA A 77 -13.05 4.21 -0.36
N ALA A 78 -12.16 4.09 0.62
CA ALA A 78 -12.42 3.41 1.89
C ALA A 78 -11.68 4.10 3.04
N ASN A 79 -12.21 3.92 4.25
CA ASN A 79 -11.69 4.54 5.49
C ASN A 79 -10.27 4.04 5.86
N MET A 80 -9.83 2.94 5.25
CA MET A 80 -8.52 2.34 5.43
C MET A 80 -7.43 2.86 4.48
N TYR A 81 -7.76 3.73 3.53
CA TYR A 81 -6.75 4.37 2.67
C TYR A 81 -6.39 5.73 3.24
N GLY A 82 -5.10 5.93 3.47
CA GLY A 82 -4.53 7.17 3.97
C GLY A 82 -3.86 7.98 2.87
N CYS A 83 -3.20 9.06 3.30
CA CYS A 83 -2.49 10.04 2.47
C CYS A 83 -3.39 10.98 1.66
N PRO A 84 -2.88 12.18 1.31
CA PRO A 84 -3.65 13.14 0.53
C PRO A 84 -4.16 12.62 -0.82
N ASN A 85 -3.43 11.70 -1.45
CA ASN A 85 -3.78 11.08 -2.73
C ASN A 85 -4.24 9.62 -2.61
N CYS A 86 -4.54 9.10 -1.41
CA CYS A 86 -5.11 7.75 -1.23
C CYS A 86 -4.22 6.57 -1.65
N HIS A 87 -2.90 6.76 -1.77
CA HIS A 87 -2.01 5.71 -2.28
C HIS A 87 -1.65 4.64 -1.23
N ALA A 88 -1.57 5.00 0.05
CA ALA A 88 -1.17 4.07 1.10
C ALA A 88 -2.37 3.52 1.87
N LYS A 89 -2.27 2.28 2.29
CA LYS A 89 -3.18 1.71 3.29
C LYS A 89 -2.76 2.19 4.68
N ALA A 90 -3.69 2.78 5.42
CA ALA A 90 -3.54 3.06 6.83
C ALA A 90 -3.88 1.80 7.66
N VAL A 91 -3.05 1.51 8.66
CA VAL A 91 -3.25 0.44 9.63
C VAL A 91 -3.80 1.01 10.94
N LEU A 92 -4.63 0.24 11.63
CA LEU A 92 -5.07 0.57 12.98
C LEU A 92 -4.02 0.07 13.96
N ASP A 93 -3.33 1.01 14.60
CA ASP A 93 -2.38 0.73 15.67
C ASP A 93 -2.97 1.18 17.01
N ARG A 94 -2.42 0.64 18.11
CA ARG A 94 -2.72 1.16 19.45
C ARG A 94 -2.16 2.57 19.58
N ASP A 95 -2.93 3.47 20.19
CA ASP A 95 -2.39 4.76 20.54
C ASP A 95 -1.31 4.57 21.63
N PRO A 96 -0.05 4.98 21.42
CA PRO A 96 0.99 4.92 22.43
C PRO A 96 0.69 5.80 23.65
N ASP A 97 -0.12 6.85 23.49
CA ASP A 97 -0.50 7.76 24.58
C ASP A 97 -1.75 7.26 25.32
N ASP A 98 -2.62 6.49 24.63
CA ASP A 98 -3.77 5.79 25.22
C ASP A 98 -3.96 4.38 24.60
N PRO A 99 -3.35 3.33 25.19
CA PRO A 99 -3.41 1.97 24.65
C PRO A 99 -4.82 1.37 24.58
N THR A 100 -5.83 2.00 25.18
CA THR A 100 -7.22 1.56 25.07
C THR A 100 -7.86 1.96 23.73
N GLN A 101 -7.28 2.96 23.05
CA GLN A 101 -7.75 3.48 21.77
C GLN A 101 -6.98 2.88 20.60
N PHE A 102 -7.61 2.91 19.43
CA PHE A 102 -6.94 2.66 18.15
C PHE A 102 -6.81 3.97 17.39
N ARG A 103 -5.67 4.15 16.74
CA ARG A 103 -5.44 5.26 15.81
C ARG A 103 -4.94 4.72 14.48
N TYR A 104 -5.32 5.41 13.41
CA TYR A 104 -4.75 5.13 12.10
C TYR A 104 -3.31 5.59 12.04
N SER A 105 -2.51 4.78 11.35
CA SER A 105 -1.10 5.01 11.13
C SER A 105 -0.76 4.60 9.69
N THR A 106 0.03 5.42 9.02
CA THR A 106 0.67 5.11 7.74
C THR A 106 2.15 4.85 7.93
N LYS A 107 2.55 4.62 9.19
CA LYS A 107 3.93 4.36 9.55
C LYS A 107 4.27 2.90 9.37
N LEU A 108 5.38 2.65 8.67
CA LEU A 108 5.93 1.31 8.50
C LEU A 108 7.31 1.22 9.16
N PRO A 109 7.61 0.13 9.87
CA PRO A 109 8.93 -0.08 10.45
C PRO A 109 9.97 -0.27 9.34
N MET A 110 11.14 0.31 9.52
CA MET A 110 12.27 0.09 8.62
C MET A 110 12.85 -1.33 8.82
N TYR A 111 13.29 -1.94 7.72
CA TYR A 111 13.94 -3.26 7.70
C TYR A 111 15.47 -3.15 7.70
N ASP A 112 16.01 -1.94 7.83
CA ASP A 112 17.44 -1.65 7.95
C ASP A 112 18.04 -1.95 9.34
N GLY A 113 17.22 -2.46 10.27
CA GLY A 113 17.62 -2.75 11.66
C GLY A 113 17.74 -1.53 12.56
N SER A 114 17.40 -0.32 12.09
CA SER A 114 17.51 0.92 12.87
C SER A 114 16.42 1.09 13.94
N GLY A 115 15.35 0.29 13.89
CA GLY A 115 14.17 0.44 14.75
C GLY A 115 13.35 1.71 14.46
N ARG A 116 13.65 2.41 13.36
CA ARG A 116 12.92 3.61 12.93
C ARG A 116 11.67 3.23 12.15
N TYR A 117 10.84 4.25 11.91
CA TYR A 117 9.65 4.15 11.08
C TYR A 117 9.71 5.20 9.97
N ILE A 118 9.12 4.88 8.83
CA ILE A 118 8.80 5.84 7.77
C ILE A 118 7.31 6.14 7.84
N ASP A 119 6.90 7.36 7.54
CA ASP A 119 5.51 7.64 7.20
C ASP A 119 5.37 7.58 5.68
N VAL A 120 4.66 6.59 5.15
CA VAL A 120 4.52 6.40 3.71
C VAL A 120 3.89 7.62 3.04
N CYS A 121 3.00 8.35 3.74
CA CYS A 121 2.38 9.57 3.20
C CYS A 121 3.33 10.75 3.08
N SER A 122 4.48 10.70 3.76
CA SER A 122 5.53 11.73 3.64
C SER A 122 6.42 11.54 2.42
N VAL A 123 6.35 10.36 1.78
CA VAL A 123 7.11 10.05 0.58
C VAL A 123 6.26 10.41 -0.64
N PRO A 124 6.82 11.11 -1.65
CA PRO A 124 6.10 11.36 -2.89
C PRO A 124 5.62 10.05 -3.53
N HIS A 125 4.45 10.06 -4.15
CA HIS A 125 3.91 8.94 -4.92
C HIS A 125 3.26 9.51 -6.18
N GLY A 126 4.03 9.57 -7.26
CA GLY A 126 3.59 10.19 -8.51
C GLY A 126 3.64 11.71 -8.47
N GLY A 127 3.11 12.33 -9.53
CA GLY A 127 3.01 13.79 -9.66
C GLY A 127 4.26 14.48 -10.23
N SER A 128 5.35 13.78 -10.50
CA SER A 128 6.44 14.33 -11.32
C SER A 128 5.96 14.55 -12.74
N LYS A 129 6.44 15.62 -13.38
CA LYS A 129 6.17 15.85 -14.80
C LYS A 129 6.80 14.77 -15.66
N CYS A 130 6.10 14.36 -16.70
CA CYS A 130 6.55 13.36 -17.66
C CYS A 130 6.12 13.74 -19.08
N LYS A 131 6.79 13.14 -20.06
CA LYS A 131 6.42 13.19 -21.48
C LYS A 131 5.95 11.83 -21.98
N ALA A 132 6.48 10.75 -21.41
CA ALA A 132 6.12 9.39 -21.74
C ALA A 132 6.22 8.48 -20.50
N ASP A 133 5.65 7.28 -20.57
CA ASP A 133 5.60 6.32 -19.46
C ASP A 133 7.01 5.94 -18.96
N GLU A 134 8.01 6.01 -19.84
CA GLU A 134 9.40 5.73 -19.50
C GLU A 134 10.01 6.73 -18.51
N ASP A 135 9.46 7.94 -18.43
CA ASP A 135 9.86 8.95 -17.45
C ASP A 135 9.37 8.61 -16.04
N CYS A 136 8.38 7.72 -15.92
CA CYS A 136 7.76 7.30 -14.67
C CYS A 136 8.39 6.00 -14.16
N GLY A 137 9.71 6.03 -14.00
CA GLY A 137 10.49 4.96 -13.38
C GLY A 137 10.79 3.79 -14.31
N GLY A 138 10.07 3.68 -15.44
CA GLY A 138 10.34 2.68 -16.47
C GLY A 138 9.91 1.26 -16.12
N MET A 139 9.12 1.10 -15.05
CA MET A 139 8.68 -0.19 -14.48
C MET A 139 7.17 -0.24 -14.30
N GLY A 140 6.42 0.27 -15.27
CA GLY A 140 4.95 0.27 -15.24
C GLY A 140 4.29 1.53 -14.69
N GLY A 141 5.06 2.53 -14.25
CA GLY A 141 4.54 3.88 -14.06
C GLY A 141 3.98 4.45 -15.36
N LEU A 142 2.89 5.21 -15.27
CA LEU A 142 2.20 5.76 -16.43
C LEU A 142 2.32 7.27 -16.45
N CYS A 143 2.58 7.84 -17.63
CA CYS A 143 2.51 9.27 -17.86
C CYS A 143 1.10 9.65 -18.31
N LEU A 144 0.30 10.14 -17.38
CA LEU A 144 -1.11 10.51 -17.59
C LEU A 144 -1.29 11.99 -17.27
N ASP A 145 -1.93 12.73 -18.15
CA ASP A 145 -2.06 14.19 -18.04
C ASP A 145 -0.73 14.91 -17.72
N GLN A 146 0.37 14.46 -18.36
CA GLN A 146 1.74 14.95 -18.16
C GLN A 146 2.31 14.76 -16.74
N HIS A 147 1.69 13.92 -15.91
CA HIS A 147 2.18 13.58 -14.59
C HIS A 147 2.32 12.06 -14.42
N CYS A 148 3.31 11.66 -13.62
CA CYS A 148 3.51 10.25 -13.31
C CYS A 148 2.46 9.74 -12.33
N VAL A 149 1.86 8.61 -12.67
CA VAL A 149 0.98 7.84 -11.79
C VAL A 149 1.67 6.52 -11.47
N CYS A 150 1.91 6.28 -10.18
CA CYS A 150 2.66 5.11 -9.73
C CYS A 150 1.75 3.92 -9.49
N PRO A 151 2.15 2.71 -9.91
CA PRO A 151 1.48 1.48 -9.52
C PRO A 151 1.70 1.18 -8.04
N ASP A 152 0.95 0.21 -7.51
CA ASP A 152 1.04 -0.20 -6.11
C ASP A 152 2.47 -0.59 -5.72
N GLY A 153 2.87 -0.18 -4.52
CA GLY A 153 4.19 -0.46 -3.96
C GLY A 153 5.34 0.36 -4.56
N TYR A 154 5.10 1.28 -5.49
CA TYR A 154 6.11 2.21 -5.99
C TYR A 154 5.98 3.58 -5.33
N LEU A 155 7.13 4.22 -5.12
CA LEU A 155 7.27 5.50 -4.46
C LEU A 155 8.06 6.46 -5.36
N CYS A 156 8.23 7.68 -4.83
CA CYS A 156 8.82 8.84 -5.48
C CYS A 156 7.88 9.48 -6.51
N GLY A 157 8.18 10.74 -6.85
CA GLY A 157 7.32 11.50 -7.76
C GLY A 157 7.24 10.88 -9.16
N ASP A 158 8.27 10.13 -9.54
CA ASP A 158 8.40 9.46 -10.83
C ASP A 158 8.42 7.93 -10.72
N CYS A 159 7.94 7.36 -9.61
CA CYS A 159 7.73 5.90 -9.51
C CYS A 159 9.00 5.03 -9.65
N ARG A 160 10.18 5.60 -9.37
CA ARG A 160 11.47 4.93 -9.63
C ARG A 160 11.91 3.93 -8.56
N LEU A 161 11.25 3.91 -7.40
CA LEU A 161 11.72 3.17 -6.23
C LEU A 161 10.59 2.33 -5.64
N MET A 162 10.87 1.08 -5.29
CA MET A 162 9.90 0.24 -4.61
C MET A 162 9.87 0.55 -3.10
N LEU A 163 8.70 0.49 -2.49
CA LEU A 163 8.49 0.66 -1.05
C LEU A 163 9.40 -0.28 -0.24
N ASN A 164 9.58 -1.52 -0.68
CA ASN A 164 10.45 -2.47 0.00
C ASN A 164 11.90 -1.96 0.11
N ASP A 165 12.47 -1.43 -0.96
CA ASP A 165 13.85 -0.93 -0.93
C ASP A 165 13.97 0.36 -0.11
N PHE A 166 12.92 1.19 -0.11
CA PHE A 166 12.83 2.34 0.76
C PHE A 166 12.81 1.93 2.24
N LEU A 167 12.12 0.83 2.60
CA LEU A 167 12.12 0.28 3.96
C LEU A 167 13.50 -0.25 4.38
N TYR A 168 14.36 -0.63 3.44
CA TYR A 168 15.77 -0.96 3.68
C TYR A 168 16.71 0.27 3.69
N GLY A 169 16.17 1.49 3.59
CA GLY A 169 16.91 2.73 3.77
C GLY A 169 17.26 3.48 2.49
N LEU A 170 16.87 2.98 1.30
CA LEU A 170 16.98 3.80 0.09
C LEU A 170 16.03 5.01 0.15
N ASN A 171 16.32 5.99 -0.69
CA ASN A 171 15.49 7.17 -0.88
C ASN A 171 15.39 7.50 -2.37
N CYS A 172 14.59 8.51 -2.71
CA CYS A 172 14.26 8.88 -4.09
C CYS A 172 15.45 9.39 -4.95
N THR A 173 16.67 9.49 -4.43
CA THR A 173 17.87 9.72 -5.24
C THR A 173 18.31 8.47 -6.00
N PHE A 174 17.86 7.28 -5.59
CA PHE A 174 18.23 6.01 -6.21
C PHE A 174 17.05 5.43 -7.02
N PRO A 175 17.30 4.90 -8.23
CA PRO A 175 16.35 4.04 -8.91
C PRO A 175 16.47 2.59 -8.42
N SER A 176 15.40 1.81 -8.50
CA SER A 176 15.42 0.36 -8.26
C SER A 176 14.88 -0.37 -9.49
N GLY A 177 15.69 -0.45 -10.55
CA GLY A 177 15.31 -1.00 -11.85
C GLY A 177 14.93 0.05 -12.90
N GLY A 178 14.28 -0.41 -13.97
CA GLY A 178 13.76 0.42 -15.07
C GLY A 178 14.76 0.70 -16.18
N GLY A 179 16.02 0.25 -16.08
CA GLY A 179 16.99 0.28 -17.18
C GLY A 179 16.54 -0.59 -18.35
N SER A 180 16.84 -0.19 -19.58
CA SER A 180 16.49 -0.97 -20.77
C SER A 180 17.33 -2.24 -20.86
N CYS A 181 16.73 -3.35 -21.27
CA CYS A 181 17.44 -4.62 -21.42
C CYS A 181 17.01 -5.38 -22.67
N LYS A 182 17.80 -6.37 -23.07
CA LYS A 182 17.47 -7.35 -24.11
C LYS A 182 17.44 -8.77 -23.53
N THR A 183 18.25 -9.02 -22.52
CA THR A 183 18.37 -10.31 -21.82
C THR A 183 18.62 -10.08 -20.33
N ASP A 184 18.45 -11.12 -19.52
CA ASP A 184 18.72 -11.05 -18.07
C ASP A 184 20.16 -10.63 -17.74
N ALA A 185 21.11 -10.91 -18.64
CA ALA A 185 22.51 -10.49 -18.46
C ALA A 185 22.69 -8.97 -18.43
N ASP A 186 21.78 -8.19 -19.02
CA ASP A 186 21.81 -6.72 -18.98
C ASP A 186 21.33 -6.16 -17.62
N CYS A 187 20.79 -7.02 -16.76
CA CYS A 187 20.14 -6.67 -15.51
C CYS A 187 20.88 -7.19 -14.27
N HIS A 188 22.14 -7.62 -14.39
CA HIS A 188 22.96 -8.09 -13.27
C HIS A 188 22.17 -8.96 -12.27
N ASP A 189 21.92 -8.45 -11.05
CA ASP A 189 21.11 -9.09 -10.03
C ASP A 189 19.62 -8.79 -10.20
N GLY A 190 19.10 -9.11 -11.38
CA GLY A 190 17.72 -8.83 -11.78
C GLY A 190 17.27 -9.67 -12.96
N THR A 191 16.10 -9.32 -13.49
CA THR A 191 15.47 -10.01 -14.62
C THR A 191 15.05 -9.00 -15.67
N CYS A 192 15.25 -9.33 -16.94
CA CYS A 192 14.78 -8.53 -18.06
C CYS A 192 13.32 -8.90 -18.36
N LEU A 193 12.40 -8.01 -18.00
CA LEU A 193 10.99 -8.21 -18.25
C LEU A 193 10.57 -7.72 -19.63
N HIS A 194 9.85 -8.57 -20.35
CA HIS A 194 9.25 -8.28 -21.64
C HIS A 194 7.72 -8.23 -21.50
N ALA A 195 7.18 -7.02 -21.34
CA ALA A 195 5.73 -6.80 -21.37
C ALA A 195 5.28 -6.46 -22.79
N ALA A 196 4.20 -7.09 -23.26
CA ALA A 196 3.67 -6.87 -24.60
C ALA A 196 3.29 -5.40 -24.81
N GLY A 197 3.82 -4.78 -25.86
CA GLY A 197 3.57 -3.37 -26.17
C GLY A 197 4.34 -2.37 -25.30
N GLN A 198 5.29 -2.83 -24.48
CA GLN A 198 6.19 -1.97 -23.71
C GLN A 198 7.66 -2.27 -24.05
N ARG A 199 8.54 -1.32 -23.76
CA ARG A 199 9.98 -1.59 -23.80
C ARG A 199 10.34 -2.65 -22.75
N ALA A 200 11.32 -3.48 -23.05
CA ALA A 200 11.88 -4.36 -22.04
C ALA A 200 12.67 -3.56 -20.99
N PHE A 201 12.58 -3.98 -19.74
CA PHE A 201 13.24 -3.29 -18.62
C PHE A 201 13.74 -4.25 -17.53
N CYS A 202 14.76 -3.82 -16.81
CA CYS A 202 15.28 -4.55 -15.66
C CYS A 202 14.39 -4.37 -14.44
N GLN A 203 13.91 -5.49 -13.89
CA GLN A 203 13.37 -5.56 -12.53
C GLN A 203 14.44 -6.16 -11.62
N CYS A 204 14.80 -5.44 -10.56
CA CYS A 204 15.82 -5.91 -9.63
C CYS A 204 15.28 -7.00 -8.71
N ASN A 205 16.14 -7.96 -8.39
CA ASN A 205 15.86 -8.89 -7.31
C ASN A 205 15.73 -8.10 -5.99
N PRO A 206 14.99 -8.63 -4.99
CA PRO A 206 14.91 -7.99 -3.69
C PRO A 206 16.30 -7.66 -3.14
N LEU A 207 16.45 -6.46 -2.56
CA LEU A 207 17.71 -5.93 -2.01
C LEU A 207 18.76 -5.49 -3.04
N PHE A 208 18.42 -5.43 -4.32
CA PHE A 208 19.24 -4.80 -5.36
C PHE A 208 18.54 -3.59 -5.95
N ALA A 209 19.34 -2.62 -6.39
CA ALA A 209 18.85 -1.37 -6.96
C ALA A 209 19.79 -0.87 -8.06
N CYS A 210 19.59 0.36 -8.51
CA CYS A 210 20.09 0.94 -9.75
C CYS A 210 19.30 0.52 -11.00
N LYS A 211 19.44 1.27 -12.10
CA LYS A 211 18.65 1.04 -13.32
C LYS A 211 18.83 -0.39 -13.87
N HIS A 212 20.04 -0.92 -13.75
CA HIS A 212 20.43 -2.25 -14.22
C HIS A 212 20.78 -3.21 -13.07
N CYS A 213 20.28 -2.93 -11.85
CA CYS A 213 20.43 -3.82 -10.69
C CYS A 213 21.89 -4.14 -10.33
N THR A 214 22.76 -3.13 -10.46
CA THR A 214 24.23 -3.27 -10.34
C THR A 214 24.75 -3.22 -8.92
N ALA A 215 23.93 -2.83 -7.94
CA ALA A 215 24.37 -2.66 -6.57
C ALA A 215 23.32 -3.14 -5.56
N SER A 216 23.80 -3.67 -4.43
CA SER A 216 22.93 -3.98 -3.31
C SER A 216 22.42 -2.69 -2.65
N VAL A 217 21.19 -2.73 -2.16
CA VAL A 217 20.57 -1.64 -1.40
C VAL A 217 21.45 -1.24 -0.22
N LEU A 218 21.96 -2.21 0.56
CA LEU A 218 22.78 -1.92 1.74
C LEU A 218 24.11 -1.25 1.38
N ASP A 219 24.72 -1.60 0.26
CA ASP A 219 25.96 -0.93 -0.18
C ASP A 219 25.70 0.51 -0.61
N LEU A 220 24.57 0.79 -1.27
CA LEU A 220 24.16 2.15 -1.61
C LEU A 220 23.87 2.98 -0.36
N VAL A 221 23.11 2.42 0.59
CA VAL A 221 22.76 3.09 1.86
C VAL A 221 24.00 3.41 2.68
N HIS A 222 24.98 2.50 2.73
CA HIS A 222 26.23 2.72 3.44
C HIS A 222 27.29 3.50 2.64
N GLY A 223 26.97 3.94 1.41
CA GLY A 223 27.89 4.68 0.55
C GLY A 223 29.09 3.85 0.06
N ARG A 224 28.99 2.52 0.06
CA ARG A 224 30.01 1.58 -0.45
C ARG A 224 29.90 1.34 -1.96
N ALA A 225 28.76 1.70 -2.55
CA ALA A 225 28.50 1.61 -3.98
C ALA A 225 27.80 2.86 -4.50
N THR A 226 27.81 3.05 -5.81
CA THR A 226 27.03 4.07 -6.53
C THR A 226 26.34 3.45 -7.73
N CYS A 227 25.20 4.00 -8.13
CA CYS A 227 24.58 3.62 -9.40
C CYS A 227 25.37 4.23 -10.57
N HIS A 228 25.68 3.39 -11.55
CA HIS A 228 26.30 3.76 -12.82
C HIS A 228 25.31 3.60 -13.96
#